data_AF-A0AAP8N8R8-F1
#
_entry.id   AF-A0AAP8N8R8-F1
#
_cell.length_a   1.000
_cell.length_b   1.000
_cell.length_c   1.000
_cell.angle_alpha   90.00
_cell.angle_beta   90.00
_cell.angle_gamma   90.00
#
_symmetry.space_group_name_H-M   'P 1'
#
loop_
_entity.id
_entity.type
_entity.pdbx_description
1 polymer ?
#
loop_
_entity_poly.entity_id
_entity_poly.type
_entity_poly.pdbx_seq_one_letter_code
_entity_poly.pdbx_strand_id
1 'polypeptide(L)'
;PVPITADITFNSDGSINTLTAGAGWTQTGNTLTMTGWVPGAITNAATIPVTWGPNGSVAATGGIAFNMALTTSYNSPTARTAQYQDGYATGQISSLTIDASGVMTANFSNQQTKAIGQVAVASFANEQGLQP
;
A
#
# COMPACT_ATOMS: atom_id res chain seq x y z
N PRO A 1 20.87 10.13 -0.57
CA PRO A 1 20.38 8.86 -1.14
C PRO A 1 20.60 8.82 -2.65
N VAL A 2 21.16 7.73 -3.17
CA VAL A 2 21.27 7.53 -4.63
C VAL A 2 19.88 7.09 -5.13
N PRO A 3 19.31 7.76 -6.15
CA PRO A 3 18.04 7.32 -6.72
C PRO A 3 18.14 5.91 -7.29
N ILE A 4 17.11 5.10 -7.08
CA ILE A 4 16.96 3.82 -7.77
C ILE A 4 16.45 4.14 -9.18
N THR A 5 17.16 3.70 -10.20
CA THR A 5 16.84 3.98 -11.61
C THR A 5 16.41 2.73 -12.36
N ALA A 6 15.68 2.92 -13.45
CA ALA A 6 15.39 1.89 -14.44
C ALA A 6 15.34 2.56 -15.81
N ASP A 7 15.79 1.86 -16.84
CA ASP A 7 15.83 2.37 -18.21
C ASP A 7 14.69 1.80 -19.02
N ILE A 8 13.99 2.66 -19.76
CA ILE A 8 12.91 2.29 -20.67
C ILE A 8 13.22 2.83 -22.06
N THR A 9 13.11 1.97 -23.07
CA THR A 9 13.20 2.36 -24.48
C THR A 9 11.91 2.03 -25.21
N PHE A 10 11.63 2.79 -26.27
CA PHE A 10 10.38 2.68 -27.02
C PHE A 10 10.68 2.37 -28.50
N ASN A 11 9.77 1.61 -29.11
CA ASN A 11 9.72 1.38 -30.54
C ASN A 11 9.22 2.63 -31.28
N SER A 12 9.34 2.65 -32.60
CA SER A 12 8.83 3.74 -33.43
C SER A 12 7.30 3.86 -33.41
N ASP A 13 6.59 2.80 -33.04
CA ASP A 13 5.14 2.78 -32.83
C ASP A 13 4.71 3.26 -31.43
N GLY A 14 5.67 3.70 -30.61
CA GLY A 14 5.47 4.20 -29.25
C GLY A 14 5.25 3.14 -28.18
N SER A 15 5.24 1.85 -28.54
CA SER A 15 5.23 0.74 -27.59
C SER A 15 6.58 0.56 -26.88
N ILE A 16 6.60 -0.13 -25.75
CA ILE A 16 7.86 -0.44 -25.05
C ILE A 16 8.68 -1.43 -25.88
N ASN A 17 9.94 -1.06 -26.12
CA ASN A 17 10.94 -1.95 -26.70
C ASN A 17 11.69 -2.70 -25.59
N THR A 18 12.27 -1.98 -24.63
CA THR A 18 12.93 -2.58 -23.48
C THR A 18 12.59 -1.86 -22.19
N LEU A 19 12.55 -2.63 -21.11
CA LEU A 19 12.59 -2.14 -19.74
C LEU A 19 13.75 -2.86 -19.05
N THR A 20 14.61 -2.11 -18.37
CA THR A 20 15.77 -2.67 -17.67
C THR A 20 15.83 -2.09 -16.26
N ALA A 21 15.66 -2.95 -15.27
CA ALA A 21 15.82 -2.62 -13.86
C ALA A 21 17.27 -2.24 -13.53
N GLY A 22 17.46 -1.09 -12.87
CA GLY A 22 18.70 -0.79 -12.15
C GLY A 22 18.75 -1.48 -10.77
N ALA A 23 19.88 -1.32 -10.08
CA ALA A 23 20.11 -1.94 -8.78
C ALA A 23 19.04 -1.48 -7.76
N GLY A 24 18.37 -2.44 -7.11
CA GLY A 24 17.28 -2.19 -6.15
C GLY A 24 15.88 -2.51 -6.68
N TRP A 25 15.75 -2.82 -7.97
CA TRP A 25 14.52 -3.36 -8.58
C TRP A 25 14.63 -4.86 -8.82
N THR A 26 13.52 -5.57 -8.62
CA THR A 26 13.29 -6.89 -9.24
C THR A 26 12.38 -6.68 -10.45
N GLN A 27 12.76 -7.22 -11.61
CA GLN A 27 11.97 -7.07 -12.83
C GLN A 27 11.37 -8.40 -13.29
N THR A 28 10.07 -8.38 -13.60
CA THR A 28 9.37 -9.46 -14.30
C THR A 28 8.58 -8.87 -15.46
N GLY A 29 9.00 -9.15 -16.70
CA GLY A 29 8.42 -8.53 -17.90
C GLY A 29 8.52 -6.99 -17.83
N ASN A 30 7.39 -6.30 -17.99
CA ASN A 30 7.30 -4.83 -17.88
C ASN A 30 6.98 -4.34 -16.46
N THR A 31 7.10 -5.18 -15.42
CA THR A 31 6.84 -4.80 -14.04
C THR A 31 8.14 -4.67 -13.25
N LEU A 32 8.35 -3.51 -12.62
CA LEU A 32 9.43 -3.26 -11.67
C LEU A 32 8.88 -3.37 -10.24
N THR A 33 9.50 -4.18 -9.39
CA THR A 33 9.08 -4.36 -8.00
C THR A 33 10.18 -3.92 -7.05
N MET A 34 9.88 -2.95 -6.19
CA MET A 34 10.75 -2.52 -5.09
C MET A 34 10.39 -3.30 -3.83
N THR A 35 11.26 -4.19 -3.41
CA THR A 35 11.07 -5.02 -2.21
C THR A 35 11.68 -4.37 -0.97
N GLY A 36 11.10 -4.61 0.21
CA GLY A 36 11.68 -4.15 1.48
C GLY A 36 11.55 -2.65 1.75
N TRP A 37 10.83 -1.91 0.90
CA TRP A 37 10.54 -0.51 1.17
C TRP A 37 9.65 -0.37 2.40
N VAL A 38 10.03 0.55 3.28
CA VAL A 38 9.26 0.94 4.46
C VAL A 38 9.07 2.46 4.46
N PRO A 39 7.90 2.96 4.90
CA PRO A 39 7.67 4.39 5.02
C PRO A 39 8.62 5.01 6.05
N GLY A 40 9.12 6.21 5.73
CA GLY A 40 9.94 7.00 6.65
C GLY A 40 9.09 7.88 7.59
N ALA A 41 9.60 8.12 8.79
CA ALA A 41 9.13 9.12 9.73
C ALA A 41 10.33 9.89 10.30
N ILE A 42 10.09 11.10 10.81
CA ILE A 42 11.11 11.86 11.53
C ILE A 42 11.34 11.15 12.88
N THR A 43 12.56 10.66 13.07
CA THR A 43 12.98 10.01 14.33
C THR A 43 13.70 10.97 15.27
N ASN A 44 14.28 12.04 14.72
CA ASN A 44 14.84 13.14 15.50
C ASN A 44 14.66 14.47 14.78
N ALA A 45 13.79 15.33 15.31
CA ALA A 45 13.50 16.65 14.77
C ALA A 45 14.53 17.72 15.16
N ALA A 46 15.46 17.43 16.08
CA ALA A 46 16.44 18.39 16.58
C ALA A 46 17.71 18.49 15.72
N THR A 47 17.91 17.59 14.75
CA THR A 47 19.05 17.65 13.82
C THR A 47 18.75 18.53 12.62
N ILE A 48 19.80 19.11 12.01
CA ILE A 48 19.70 19.86 10.75
C ILE A 48 20.66 19.22 9.72
N PRO A 49 20.16 18.53 8.69
CA PRO A 49 18.73 18.24 8.42
C PRO A 49 18.12 17.26 9.45
N VAL A 50 16.79 17.23 9.54
CA VAL A 50 16.08 16.30 10.45
C VAL A 50 16.43 14.86 10.15
N THR A 51 16.51 14.03 11.17
CA THR A 51 16.84 12.62 11.02
C THR A 51 15.58 11.83 10.66
N TRP A 52 15.66 11.09 9.57
CA TRP A 52 14.61 10.17 9.12
C TRP A 52 14.96 8.73 9.51
N GLY A 53 13.96 7.95 9.85
CA GLY A 53 14.07 6.51 10.03
C GLY A 53 12.74 5.81 9.69
N PRO A 54 12.69 4.47 9.73
CA PRO A 54 11.46 3.73 9.49
C PRO A 54 10.36 4.12 10.48
N ASN A 55 9.11 4.19 10.01
CA ASN A 55 7.95 4.53 10.85
C ASN A 55 7.43 3.35 11.70
N GLY A 56 8.12 2.22 11.72
CA GLY A 56 7.71 1.00 12.43
C GLY A 56 6.77 0.08 11.63
N SER A 57 6.38 0.46 10.40
CA SER A 57 5.64 -0.46 9.52
C SER A 57 6.54 -1.59 9.01
N VAL A 58 5.97 -2.78 8.91
CA VAL A 58 6.58 -3.88 8.14
C VAL A 58 6.45 -3.57 6.65
N ALA A 59 7.46 -3.94 5.86
CA ALA A 59 7.39 -3.83 4.41
C ALA A 59 6.29 -4.74 3.85
N ALA A 60 5.65 -4.32 2.77
CA ALA A 60 4.71 -5.18 2.05
C ALA A 60 5.44 -6.42 1.50
N THR A 61 4.91 -7.62 1.74
CA THR A 61 5.53 -8.89 1.29
C THR A 61 5.72 -8.95 -0.23
N GLY A 62 4.79 -8.37 -0.98
CA GLY A 62 4.86 -8.26 -2.45
C GLY A 62 5.70 -7.08 -2.97
N GLY A 63 6.22 -6.23 -2.08
CA GLY A 63 6.86 -4.97 -2.44
C GLY A 63 5.89 -3.95 -3.04
N ILE A 64 6.46 -2.91 -3.65
CA ILE A 64 5.73 -1.91 -4.44
C ILE A 64 6.03 -2.19 -5.91
N ALA A 65 4.99 -2.56 -6.66
CA ALA A 65 5.10 -2.90 -8.08
C ALA A 65 4.67 -1.75 -8.98
N PHE A 66 5.45 -1.49 -10.02
CA PHE A 66 5.19 -0.53 -11.08
C PHE A 66 5.06 -1.30 -12.38
N ASN A 67 3.83 -1.51 -12.83
CA ASN A 67 3.57 -2.11 -14.13
C ASN A 67 3.64 -1.02 -15.21
N MET A 68 4.66 -1.12 -16.06
CA MET A 68 4.91 -0.15 -17.12
C MET A 68 4.23 -0.54 -18.44
N ALA A 69 3.54 -1.69 -18.54
CA ALA A 69 3.06 -2.24 -19.81
C ALA A 69 2.17 -1.31 -20.64
N LEU A 70 1.47 -0.37 -20.00
CA LEU A 70 0.61 0.61 -20.67
C LEU A 70 1.29 1.96 -20.94
N THR A 71 2.60 2.05 -20.66
CA THR A 71 3.38 3.26 -20.91
C THR A 71 3.70 3.34 -22.39
N THR A 72 3.44 4.50 -22.99
CA THR A 72 3.73 4.78 -24.39
C THR A 72 4.53 6.06 -24.50
N SER A 73 5.36 6.17 -25.53
CA SER A 73 6.08 7.41 -25.83
C SER A 73 5.84 7.83 -27.28
N TYR A 74 5.36 9.06 -27.46
CA TYR A 74 5.10 9.67 -28.75
C TYR A 74 5.67 11.09 -28.76
N ASN A 75 5.93 11.64 -29.95
CA ASN A 75 6.39 13.01 -30.11
C ASN A 75 5.24 14.03 -29.95
N SER A 76 4.66 14.08 -28.75
CA SER A 76 3.51 14.90 -28.36
C SER A 76 3.64 15.29 -26.88
N PRO A 77 2.98 16.37 -26.38
CA PRO A 77 2.96 16.67 -24.96
C PRO A 77 2.53 15.48 -24.11
N THR A 78 3.31 15.17 -23.07
CA THR A 78 3.05 14.06 -22.15
C THR A 78 1.72 14.25 -21.42
N ALA A 79 0.87 13.23 -21.42
CA ALA A 79 -0.36 13.18 -20.63
C ALA A 79 -0.28 12.05 -19.59
N ARG A 80 -0.75 12.31 -18.36
CA ARG A 80 -0.86 11.29 -17.31
C ARG A 80 -2.24 10.65 -17.35
N THR A 81 -2.32 9.41 -17.82
CA THR A 81 -3.55 8.62 -17.74
C THR A 81 -3.61 7.96 -16.36
N ALA A 82 -4.59 8.37 -15.56
CA ALA A 82 -5.01 7.86 -14.24
C ALA A 82 -4.00 7.04 -13.40
N GLN A 83 -3.49 7.63 -12.31
CA GLN A 83 -2.78 6.88 -11.27
C GLN A 83 -3.80 6.27 -10.30
N TYR A 84 -3.92 4.94 -10.30
CA TYR A 84 -4.61 4.20 -9.25
C TYR A 84 -3.58 3.75 -8.21
N GLN A 85 -3.86 4.03 -6.93
CA GLN A 85 -3.03 3.62 -5.79
C GLN A 85 -3.97 3.10 -4.70
N ASP A 86 -3.77 1.86 -4.29
CA ASP A 86 -4.53 1.18 -3.23
C ASP A 86 -3.77 1.13 -1.89
N GLY A 87 -2.50 1.54 -1.87
CA GLY A 87 -1.67 1.63 -0.67
C GLY A 87 -2.07 2.77 0.28
N TYR A 88 -2.02 2.49 1.58
CA TYR A 88 -2.25 3.45 2.66
C TYR A 88 -1.15 3.38 3.72
N ALA A 89 -0.83 4.51 4.34
CA ALA A 89 0.16 4.57 5.43
C ALA A 89 -0.31 3.76 6.65
N THR A 90 0.59 3.35 7.55
CA THR A 90 0.18 2.71 8.81
C THR A 90 -0.66 3.69 9.63
N GLY A 91 -1.89 3.27 9.95
CA GLY A 91 -2.83 4.03 10.75
C GLY A 91 -3.01 3.40 12.12
N GLN A 92 -3.26 4.23 13.13
CA GLN A 92 -3.77 3.79 14.42
C GLN A 92 -5.29 3.86 14.40
N ILE A 93 -5.97 3.03 15.21
CA ILE A 93 -7.42 3.08 15.33
C ILE A 93 -7.82 4.48 15.83
N SER A 94 -8.66 5.17 15.06
CA SER A 94 -9.19 6.49 15.40
C SER A 94 -10.61 6.39 15.99
N SER A 95 -11.43 5.46 15.50
CA SER A 95 -12.75 5.20 16.05
C SER A 95 -13.21 3.76 15.81
N LEU A 96 -14.15 3.32 16.64
CA LEU A 96 -14.74 2.00 16.60
C LEU A 96 -16.27 2.12 16.57
N THR A 97 -16.92 1.46 15.63
CA THR A 97 -18.38 1.39 15.55
C THR A 97 -18.84 -0.06 15.49
N ILE A 98 -20.02 -0.35 16.04
CA ILE A 98 -20.69 -1.65 15.95
C ILE A 98 -22.03 -1.41 15.26
N ASP A 99 -22.31 -2.14 14.20
CA ASP A 99 -23.58 -2.05 13.50
C ASP A 99 -24.65 -2.99 14.09
N ALA A 100 -25.90 -2.84 13.61
CA ALA A 100 -27.02 -3.65 14.08
C ALA A 100 -26.91 -5.15 13.75
N SER A 101 -25.99 -5.55 12.86
CA SER A 101 -25.66 -6.95 12.56
C SER A 101 -24.57 -7.53 13.46
N GLY A 102 -24.10 -6.72 14.42
CA GLY A 102 -23.05 -7.08 15.36
C GLY A 102 -21.64 -6.96 14.78
N VAL A 103 -21.47 -6.42 13.57
CA VAL A 103 -20.15 -6.26 12.94
C VAL A 103 -19.45 -5.05 13.54
N MET A 104 -18.27 -5.30 14.07
CA MET A 104 -17.38 -4.29 14.64
C MET A 104 -16.46 -3.76 13.53
N THR A 105 -16.54 -2.45 13.28
CA THR A 105 -15.77 -1.75 12.27
C THR A 105 -14.86 -0.71 12.92
N ALA A 106 -13.56 -0.78 12.63
CA ALA A 106 -12.58 0.22 13.06
C ALA A 106 -12.25 1.17 11.91
N ASN A 107 -12.26 2.47 12.20
CA ASN A 107 -11.67 3.50 11.35
C ASN A 107 -10.24 3.76 11.83
N PHE A 108 -9.34 3.96 10.88
CA PHE A 108 -7.92 4.18 11.12
C PHE A 108 -7.52 5.59 10.69
N SER A 109 -6.48 6.15 11.31
CA SER A 109 -5.95 7.49 11.00
C SER A 109 -5.40 7.66 9.59
N ASN A 110 -5.25 6.55 8.86
CA ASN A 110 -4.86 6.50 7.44
C ASN A 110 -6.08 6.47 6.49
N GLN A 111 -7.26 6.86 7.00
CA GLN A 111 -8.55 6.87 6.29
C GLN A 111 -9.01 5.51 5.76
N GLN A 112 -8.54 4.42 6.37
CA GLN A 112 -9.06 3.09 6.10
C GLN A 112 -10.15 2.73 7.11
N THR A 113 -11.12 1.96 6.65
CA THR A 113 -12.19 1.39 7.46
C THR A 113 -12.13 -0.13 7.29
N LYS A 114 -12.02 -0.89 8.38
CA LYS A 114 -11.98 -2.36 8.34
C LYS A 114 -12.92 -2.97 9.36
N ALA A 115 -13.60 -4.05 8.98
CA ALA A 115 -14.25 -4.93 9.94
C ALA A 115 -13.17 -5.66 10.75
N ILE A 116 -13.23 -5.54 12.07
CA ILE A 116 -12.24 -6.12 13.00
C ILE A 116 -12.82 -7.24 13.88
N GLY A 117 -14.13 -7.49 13.81
CA GLY A 117 -14.78 -8.58 14.53
C GLY A 117 -16.29 -8.59 14.34
N GLN A 118 -16.95 -9.61 14.88
CA GLN A 118 -18.40 -9.71 14.94
C GLN A 118 -18.83 -10.27 16.30
N VAL A 119 -19.90 -9.72 16.86
CA VAL A 119 -20.51 -10.23 18.10
C VAL A 119 -21.22 -11.54 17.79
N ALA A 120 -20.77 -12.63 18.40
CA ALA A 120 -21.47 -13.91 18.36
C ALA A 120 -22.55 -13.94 19.45
N VAL A 121 -23.78 -14.29 19.06
CA VAL A 121 -24.91 -14.48 19.98
C VAL A 121 -25.32 -15.95 19.92
N ALA A 122 -25.41 -16.60 21.08
CA ALA A 122 -25.90 -17.97 21.19
C ALA A 122 -27.34 -17.97 21.70
N SER A 123 -28.17 -18.85 21.13
CA SER A 123 -29.50 -19.16 21.65
C SER A 123 -29.53 -20.60 22.16
N PHE A 124 -30.29 -20.84 23.21
CA PHE A 124 -30.43 -22.15 23.83
C PHE A 124 -31.86 -22.63 23.70
N ALA A 125 -32.04 -23.91 23.34
CA ALA A 125 -33.38 -24.51 23.22
C ALA A 125 -34.10 -24.64 24.57
N ASN A 126 -33.35 -24.61 25.69
CA ASN A 126 -33.90 -24.63 27.04
C ASN A 126 -33.23 -23.57 27.93
N GLU A 127 -33.78 -22.36 27.93
CA GLU A 127 -33.25 -21.24 28.71
C GLU A 127 -33.35 -21.45 30.23
N GLN A 128 -34.30 -22.28 30.69
CA GLN A 128 -34.54 -22.58 32.11
C GLN A 128 -33.46 -23.50 32.73
N GLY A 129 -32.61 -24.12 31.91
CA GLY A 129 -31.50 -24.97 32.35
C GLY A 129 -30.19 -24.22 32.58
N LEU A 130 -30.13 -22.93 32.25
CA LEU A 130 -28.95 -22.10 32.47
C LEU A 130 -28.82 -21.80 33.97
N GLN A 131 -27.75 -22.31 34.58
CA GLN A 131 -27.35 -21.87 35.91
C GLN A 131 -26.56 -20.56 35.81
N PRO A 132 -26.88 -19.54 36.63
CA PRO A 132 -26.15 -18.28 36.67
C PRO A 132 -24.73 -18.42 37.19
#